data_AF-A0A7C6WM02-F1
#
_entry.id   AF-A0A7C6WM02-F1
#
_cell.length_a   1.000
_cell.length_b   1.000
_cell.length_c   1.000
_cell.angle_alpha   90.00
_cell.angle_beta   90.00
_cell.angle_gamma   90.00
#
_symmetry.space_group_name_H-M   'P 1'
#
loop_
_entity.id
_entity.type
_entity.pdbx_description
1 polymer ?
#
loop_
_entity_poly.entity_id
_entity_poly.type
_entity_poly.pdbx_seq_one_letter_code
_entity_poly.pdbx_strand_id
1 'polypeptide(L)'
;NQFDNYPFWFTLLTNLGFRVVLSAPSSKKLYEGGLETIPSESACYPAKLCHGHILNLINSGITTIFYPCIVYEKKEYKEADNNYNCPIVISYAEVIRNNMDELNRRNIQMISPFLSMDNTKVLIERIVEEFAEYEVTEEEARQAVKEACRERKQYKTDIRKKGEEILALLKKEGRKGIVLCGKPYHVDPEINHGIAELIVSYGLAVLTEDSISHLEPLTHPLRVVDQWTYNSRLYRAASLVAKEDCLELIQLNSFGCGLDAVTTDQIAEILASSGKMYTMLKIDEGNNLGAAKIRIRSLKAAIEEREGQGYVPEIREQFIQSPIFTRKMKSTHTILAPQMAPIHFELVQEAAKSCGYRMEVLPAMDKPAVDEGLKYVNNDACYPAIIMIGQLVKALKSGEYDLDHTAVIITQSGGGCRATNYIAFLKLGLSQAGFGQIPIISLNTVGLGKQPGFKLSLGLINKCIMAIVIGDLLMKVLNRTRPYERFAGSAQLLYEKWNEVAKLTIRKGSPGAYKKTIKGIVRDFDRLELKSVNKPRVGIVGEILVKYHPTANDDIVSILEEGGAEAVVPDLMDYFLYSTFNSGFKLR
;
A
#
# COMPACT_ATOMS: atom_id res chain seq x y z
N ASN A 1 10.18 14.58 -2.22
CA ASN A 1 11.43 15.32 -2.01
C ASN A 1 11.43 16.70 -2.65
N GLN A 2 11.24 16.84 -3.97
CA GLN A 2 11.28 18.15 -4.63
C GLN A 2 10.09 19.06 -4.28
N PHE A 3 8.85 18.69 -4.58
CA PHE A 3 7.74 19.65 -4.51
C PHE A 3 7.23 20.01 -3.10
N ASP A 4 7.39 19.15 -2.09
CA ASP A 4 6.96 19.45 -0.70
C ASP A 4 8.12 19.72 0.26
N ASN A 5 9.28 19.10 0.02
CA ASN A 5 10.42 19.11 0.95
C ASN A 5 11.65 19.85 0.38
N TYR A 6 11.60 20.44 -0.81
CA TYR A 6 12.78 21.15 -1.35
C TYR A 6 13.24 22.31 -0.46
N PRO A 7 12.38 23.18 0.09
CA PRO A 7 12.84 24.24 1.00
C PRO A 7 13.61 23.69 2.21
N PHE A 8 13.21 22.52 2.71
CA PHE A 8 13.95 21.81 3.76
C PHE A 8 15.32 21.35 3.27
N TRP A 9 15.37 20.56 2.18
CA TRP A 9 16.62 19.97 1.69
C TRP A 9 17.61 21.02 1.20
N PHE A 10 17.13 22.06 0.53
CA PHE A 10 17.95 23.17 0.07
C PHE A 10 18.63 23.87 1.25
N THR A 11 17.86 24.21 2.29
CA THR A 11 18.37 24.88 3.49
C THR A 11 19.34 23.99 4.26
N LEU A 12 19.01 22.70 4.42
CA LEU A 12 19.87 21.73 5.09
C LEU A 12 21.23 21.63 4.40
N LEU A 13 21.24 21.29 3.11
CA LEU A 13 22.47 21.03 2.36
C LEU A 13 23.31 22.31 2.20
N THR A 14 22.67 23.47 1.98
CA THR A 14 23.37 24.76 1.88
C THR A 14 24.03 25.13 3.20
N ASN A 15 23.36 24.91 4.34
CA ASN A 15 23.93 25.19 5.66
C ASN A 15 25.04 24.21 6.06
N LEU A 16 25.08 23.02 5.46
CA LEU A 16 26.21 22.08 5.56
C LEU A 16 27.34 22.41 4.57
N GLY A 17 27.25 23.50 3.81
CA GLY A 17 28.29 23.96 2.88
C GLY A 17 28.19 23.38 1.46
N PHE A 18 27.16 22.60 1.14
CA PHE A 18 26.98 22.04 -0.21
C PHE A 18 26.30 23.03 -1.15
N ARG A 19 26.75 23.04 -2.41
CA ARG A 19 26.02 23.69 -3.50
C ARG A 19 24.92 22.76 -4.01
N VAL A 20 23.66 23.18 -3.85
CA VAL A 20 22.50 22.41 -4.34
C VAL A 20 22.26 22.72 -5.82
N VAL A 21 22.18 21.66 -6.64
CA VAL A 21 21.86 21.73 -8.07
C VAL A 21 20.67 20.83 -8.35
N LEU A 22 19.66 21.36 -9.04
CA LEU A 22 18.51 20.58 -9.49
C LEU A 22 18.73 20.07 -10.92
N SER A 23 18.05 18.98 -11.25
CA SER A 23 17.88 18.56 -12.64
C SER A 23 17.07 19.61 -13.43
N ALA A 24 17.14 19.53 -14.76
CA ALA A 24 16.33 20.34 -15.64
C ALA A 24 14.82 20.16 -15.36
N PRO A 25 13.98 21.17 -15.67
CA PRO A 25 12.53 21.02 -15.61
C PRO A 25 12.06 19.77 -16.35
N SER A 26 11.08 19.07 -15.78
CA SER A 26 10.49 17.88 -16.39
C SER A 26 9.99 18.19 -17.79
N SER A 27 10.23 17.25 -18.69
CA SER A 27 9.74 17.28 -20.06
C SER A 27 9.63 15.87 -20.59
N LYS A 28 8.77 15.66 -21.59
CA LYS A 28 8.71 14.39 -22.32
C LYS A 28 10.09 13.88 -22.78
N LYS A 29 10.96 14.76 -23.28
CA LYS A 29 12.32 14.40 -23.71
C LYS A 29 13.18 13.88 -22.55
N LEU A 30 13.05 14.49 -21.37
CA LEU A 30 13.76 14.05 -20.16
C LEU A 30 13.26 12.67 -19.73
N TYR A 31 11.94 12.46 -19.73
CA TYR A 31 11.34 11.16 -19.46
C TYR A 31 11.84 10.07 -20.42
N GLU A 32 11.78 10.34 -21.73
CA GLU A 32 12.20 9.41 -22.78
C GLU A 32 13.66 8.98 -22.62
N GLY A 33 14.53 9.88 -22.16
CA GLY A 33 15.94 9.56 -21.90
C GLY A 33 16.16 8.53 -20.80
N GLY A 34 15.23 8.36 -19.86
CA GLY A 34 15.33 7.43 -18.73
C GLY A 34 14.64 6.07 -18.92
N LEU A 35 13.91 5.89 -20.03
CA LEU A 35 13.01 4.75 -20.25
C LEU A 35 13.66 3.39 -20.04
N GLU A 36 14.87 3.19 -20.57
CA GLU A 36 15.58 1.90 -20.55
C GLU A 36 15.94 1.42 -19.13
N THR A 37 15.95 2.33 -18.16
CA THR A 37 16.33 2.03 -16.77
C THR A 37 15.14 1.78 -15.85
N ILE A 38 13.90 1.92 -16.36
CA ILE A 38 12.68 1.75 -15.57
C ILE A 38 12.39 0.24 -15.41
N PRO A 39 12.38 -0.31 -14.19
CA PRO A 39 12.25 -1.75 -13.99
C PRO A 39 10.82 -2.28 -14.07
N SER A 40 9.82 -1.40 -14.06
CA SER A 40 8.41 -1.80 -14.03
C SER A 40 7.51 -0.76 -14.69
N GLU A 41 6.73 -1.21 -15.66
CA GLU A 41 5.70 -0.39 -16.31
C GLU A 41 4.57 0.02 -15.36
N SER A 42 4.35 -0.73 -14.27
CA SER A 42 3.31 -0.42 -13.28
C SER A 42 3.71 0.69 -12.29
N ALA A 43 4.94 1.19 -12.35
CA ALA A 43 5.36 2.35 -11.57
C ALA A 43 4.58 3.61 -11.99
N CYS A 44 4.27 4.51 -11.05
CA CYS A 44 3.58 5.74 -11.42
C CYS A 44 4.50 6.67 -12.24
N TYR A 45 3.89 7.49 -13.11
CA TYR A 45 4.65 8.42 -13.98
C TYR A 45 5.71 9.28 -13.26
N PRO A 46 5.44 9.86 -12.07
CA PRO A 46 6.47 10.62 -11.34
C PRO A 46 7.69 9.78 -10.94
N ALA A 47 7.49 8.49 -10.66
CA ALA A 47 8.57 7.58 -10.33
C ALA A 47 9.41 7.28 -11.59
N LYS A 48 8.74 6.99 -12.71
CA LYS A 48 9.38 6.83 -14.01
C LYS A 48 10.21 8.07 -14.41
N LEU A 49 9.68 9.27 -14.18
CA LEU A 49 10.37 10.54 -14.43
C LEU A 49 11.69 10.69 -13.65
N CYS A 50 11.79 10.11 -12.44
CA CYS A 50 13.02 10.17 -11.65
C CYS A 50 14.23 9.58 -12.40
N HIS A 51 14.03 8.54 -13.21
CA HIS A 51 15.11 7.96 -14.01
C HIS A 51 15.72 8.98 -14.99
N GLY A 52 14.87 9.71 -15.71
CA GLY A 52 15.29 10.78 -16.61
C GLY A 52 15.98 11.93 -15.86
N HIS A 53 15.50 12.29 -14.68
CA HIS A 53 16.11 13.33 -13.83
C HIS A 53 17.51 12.94 -13.35
N ILE A 54 17.71 11.68 -12.96
CA ILE A 54 19.02 11.17 -12.55
C ILE A 54 20.00 11.18 -13.73
N LEU A 55 19.59 10.69 -14.90
CA LEU A 55 20.42 10.75 -16.11
C LEU A 55 20.74 12.19 -16.53
N ASN A 56 19.79 13.11 -16.37
CA ASN A 56 20.01 14.53 -16.66
C ASN A 56 21.13 15.13 -15.79
N LEU A 57 21.14 14.83 -14.48
CA LEU A 57 22.22 15.24 -13.57
C LEU A 57 23.56 14.63 -13.97
N ILE A 58 23.59 13.33 -14.25
CA ILE A 58 24.80 12.60 -14.66
C ILE A 58 25.38 13.19 -15.96
N ASN A 59 24.53 13.47 -16.94
CA ASN A 59 24.95 14.06 -18.22
C ASN A 59 25.36 15.53 -18.10
N SER A 60 24.93 16.21 -17.04
CA SER A 60 25.37 17.58 -16.71
C SER A 60 26.69 17.61 -15.93
N GLY A 61 27.34 16.46 -15.73
CA GLY A 61 28.63 16.35 -15.05
C GLY A 61 28.54 16.29 -13.52
N ILE A 62 27.34 16.08 -12.95
CA ILE A 62 27.17 15.89 -11.50
C ILE A 62 27.63 14.48 -11.11
N THR A 63 28.58 14.38 -10.19
CA THR A 63 29.17 13.11 -9.73
C THR A 63 28.61 12.60 -8.41
N THR A 64 27.91 13.45 -7.66
CA THR A 64 27.32 13.12 -6.36
C THR A 64 25.86 13.51 -6.35
N ILE A 65 24.97 12.55 -6.09
CA ILE A 65 23.52 12.75 -6.14
C ILE A 65 22.94 12.41 -4.77
N PHE A 66 22.28 13.40 -4.16
CA PHE A 66 21.51 13.22 -2.93
C PHE A 66 20.05 12.89 -3.27
N TYR A 67 19.62 11.68 -2.95
CA TYR A 67 18.23 11.25 -3.13
C TYR A 67 17.79 10.38 -1.94
N PRO A 68 17.19 10.96 -0.89
CA PRO A 68 16.91 10.23 0.35
C PRO A 68 15.63 9.38 0.28
N CYS A 69 15.66 8.27 1.02
CA CYS A 69 14.56 7.33 1.26
C CYS A 69 13.77 7.75 2.50
N ILE A 70 12.61 8.41 2.31
CA ILE A 70 11.84 8.98 3.44
C ILE A 70 10.74 8.03 3.89
N VAL A 71 10.93 7.35 5.03
CA VAL A 71 9.95 6.38 5.57
C VAL A 71 8.73 7.09 6.15
N TYR A 72 8.99 7.96 7.13
CA TYR A 72 7.97 8.74 7.83
C TYR A 72 8.11 10.20 7.42
N GLU A 73 7.02 10.76 6.90
CA GLU A 73 6.89 12.21 6.75
C GLU A 73 6.47 12.83 8.09
N LYS A 74 6.44 14.15 8.22
CA LYS A 74 5.93 14.79 9.43
C LYS A 74 4.46 14.43 9.66
N LYS A 75 4.10 14.08 10.90
CA LYS A 75 2.69 13.93 11.28
C LYS A 75 2.02 15.30 11.38
N GLU A 76 1.25 15.66 10.35
CA GLU A 76 0.61 16.99 10.25
C GLU A 76 -0.67 17.11 11.06
N TYR A 77 -1.35 15.99 11.33
CA TYR A 77 -2.61 15.93 12.04
C TYR A 77 -2.52 14.92 13.18
N LYS A 78 -2.96 15.31 14.38
CA LYS A 78 -2.83 14.46 15.56
C LYS A 78 -3.69 13.20 15.45
N GLU A 79 -4.86 13.34 14.82
CA GLU A 79 -5.90 12.33 14.64
C GLU A 79 -5.56 11.31 13.55
N ALA A 80 -4.56 11.58 12.69
CA ALA A 80 -4.11 10.60 11.72
C ALA A 80 -3.56 9.35 12.44
N ASP A 81 -3.86 8.16 11.93
CA ASP A 81 -3.38 6.90 12.50
C ASP A 81 -1.85 6.75 12.32
N ASN A 82 -1.31 7.31 11.24
CA ASN A 82 0.13 7.30 10.94
C ASN A 82 0.55 8.43 9.97
N ASN A 83 1.82 8.42 9.55
CA ASN A 83 2.45 9.47 8.74
C ASN A 83 3.51 8.88 7.78
N TYR A 84 3.23 7.72 7.18
CA TYR A 84 4.10 7.13 6.17
C TYR A 84 4.09 7.94 4.88
N ASN A 85 5.20 7.92 4.16
CA ASN A 85 5.19 8.17 2.72
C ASN A 85 4.62 6.96 1.95
N CYS A 86 4.39 7.12 0.64
CA CYS A 86 4.00 5.97 -0.17
C CYS A 86 5.18 4.99 -0.33
N PRO A 87 4.94 3.67 -0.45
CA PRO A 87 6.01 2.68 -0.57
C PRO A 87 7.00 2.94 -1.71
N ILE A 88 6.57 3.60 -2.79
CA ILE A 88 7.45 4.03 -3.88
C ILE A 88 8.44 5.08 -3.35
N VAL A 89 7.94 6.19 -2.79
CA VAL A 89 8.78 7.28 -2.24
C VAL A 89 9.74 6.78 -1.15
N ILE A 90 9.31 5.81 -0.34
CA ILE A 90 10.12 5.29 0.77
C ILE A 90 11.44 4.68 0.27
N SER A 91 11.45 3.99 -0.88
CA SER A 91 12.61 3.21 -1.32
C SER A 91 13.03 3.45 -2.78
N TYR A 92 12.49 4.45 -3.46
CA TYR A 92 12.76 4.62 -4.89
C TYR A 92 14.23 4.92 -5.20
N ALA A 93 14.95 5.55 -4.27
CA ALA A 93 16.38 5.78 -4.47
C ALA A 93 17.18 4.46 -4.52
N GLU A 94 16.73 3.42 -3.79
CA GLU A 94 17.28 2.05 -3.93
C GLU A 94 16.98 1.47 -5.30
N VAL A 95 15.78 1.73 -5.85
CA VAL A 95 15.40 1.27 -7.19
C VAL A 95 16.32 1.90 -8.23
N ILE A 96 16.54 3.22 -8.15
CA ILE A 96 17.49 3.94 -9.00
C ILE A 96 18.89 3.32 -8.88
N ARG A 97 19.40 3.14 -7.65
CA ARG A 97 20.75 2.61 -7.43
C ARG A 97 20.95 1.23 -8.05
N ASN A 98 19.94 0.36 -7.97
CA ASN A 98 20.05 -1.03 -8.41
C ASN A 98 19.70 -1.25 -9.90
N ASN A 99 19.07 -0.29 -10.58
CA ASN A 99 18.60 -0.46 -11.97
C ASN A 99 19.27 0.49 -12.98
N MET A 100 20.08 1.45 -12.53
CA MET A 100 20.79 2.38 -13.42
C MET A 100 22.28 2.05 -13.51
N ASP A 101 22.67 1.33 -14.55
CA ASP A 101 24.06 0.95 -14.85
C ASP A 101 25.00 2.16 -14.97
N GLU A 102 24.50 3.31 -15.45
CA GLU A 102 25.25 4.54 -15.63
C GLU A 102 25.90 5.03 -14.33
N LEU A 103 25.27 4.75 -13.18
CA LEU A 103 25.81 5.10 -11.87
C LEU A 103 27.16 4.42 -11.65
N ASN A 104 27.24 3.12 -11.94
CA ASN A 104 28.48 2.35 -11.81
C ASN A 104 29.48 2.71 -12.91
N ARG A 105 29.02 2.81 -14.17
CA ARG A 105 29.90 3.11 -15.32
C ARG A 105 30.60 4.46 -15.21
N ARG A 106 29.96 5.45 -14.59
CA ARG A 106 30.49 6.81 -14.41
C ARG A 106 30.93 7.12 -12.97
N ASN A 107 30.97 6.11 -12.11
CA ASN A 107 31.37 6.23 -10.70
C ASN A 107 30.63 7.35 -9.94
N ILE A 108 29.30 7.37 -10.08
CA ILE A 108 28.42 8.34 -9.45
C ILE A 108 28.14 7.92 -8.00
N GLN A 109 28.42 8.82 -7.04
CA GLN A 109 28.12 8.60 -5.64
C GLN A 109 26.65 8.93 -5.36
N MET A 110 25.86 7.90 -5.03
CA MET A 110 24.46 8.04 -4.61
C MET A 110 24.36 8.11 -3.09
N ILE A 111 24.05 9.28 -2.54
CA ILE A 111 23.72 9.47 -1.12
C ILE A 111 22.21 9.28 -0.96
N SER A 112 21.79 8.08 -0.56
CA SER A 112 20.36 7.73 -0.40
C SER A 112 20.03 7.15 0.96
N PRO A 113 20.15 7.97 2.03
CA PRO A 113 19.92 7.53 3.38
C PRO A 113 18.44 7.23 3.62
N PHE A 114 18.16 6.25 4.48
CA PHE A 114 16.83 6.09 5.06
C PHE A 114 16.65 7.08 6.21
N LEU A 115 15.72 8.02 6.04
CA LEU A 115 15.48 9.11 6.99
C LEU A 115 14.01 9.16 7.44
N SER A 116 13.80 9.74 8.62
CA SER A 116 12.49 10.09 9.17
C SER A 116 12.38 11.60 9.34
N MET A 117 11.39 12.22 8.71
CA MET A 117 11.09 13.65 8.87
C MET A 117 10.29 13.94 10.13
N ASP A 118 9.84 12.90 10.84
CA ASP A 118 8.97 13.03 12.01
C ASP A 118 9.77 13.22 13.31
N ASN A 119 10.93 12.58 13.42
CA ASN A 119 11.79 12.67 14.60
C ASN A 119 13.06 13.47 14.30
N THR A 120 13.05 14.76 14.69
CA THR A 120 14.18 15.67 14.46
C THR A 120 15.47 15.21 15.15
N LYS A 121 15.39 14.54 16.30
CA LYS A 121 16.58 14.08 17.02
C LYS A 121 17.30 12.98 16.23
N VAL A 122 16.55 11.95 15.84
CA VAL A 122 17.06 10.84 15.00
C VAL A 122 17.51 11.38 13.65
N LEU A 123 16.81 12.36 13.07
CA LEU A 123 17.24 12.99 11.83
C LEU A 123 18.63 13.64 11.98
N ILE A 124 18.91 14.36 13.06
CA ILE A 124 20.24 14.96 13.30
C ILE A 124 21.30 13.86 13.39
N GLU A 125 21.06 12.83 14.19
CA GLU A 125 21.99 11.69 14.35
C GLU A 125 22.29 11.02 13.00
N ARG A 126 21.24 10.75 12.19
CA ARG A 126 21.39 10.17 10.85
C ARG A 126 22.11 11.11 9.88
N ILE A 127 21.90 12.41 9.94
CA ILE A 127 22.64 13.36 9.08
C ILE A 127 24.13 13.35 9.42
N VAL A 128 24.51 13.28 10.70
CA VAL A 128 25.93 13.15 11.10
C VAL A 128 26.52 11.86 10.54
N GLU A 129 25.82 10.74 10.67
CA GLU A 129 26.29 9.43 10.19
C GLU A 129 26.45 9.40 8.66
N GLU A 130 25.47 9.90 7.92
CA GLU A 130 25.41 9.81 6.45
C GLU A 130 26.34 10.81 5.77
N PHE A 131 26.67 11.92 6.44
CA PHE A 131 27.60 12.93 5.96
C PHE A 131 28.96 12.88 6.67
N ALA A 132 29.28 11.78 7.35
CA ALA A 132 30.56 11.60 8.05
C ALA A 132 31.78 11.71 7.11
N GLU A 133 31.65 11.26 5.86
CA GLU A 133 32.69 11.40 4.82
C GLU A 133 33.00 12.86 4.47
N TYR A 134 32.10 13.78 4.82
CA TYR A 134 32.24 15.22 4.61
C TYR A 134 32.56 15.97 5.90
N GLU A 135 32.96 15.25 6.96
CA GLU A 135 33.38 15.81 8.26
C GLU A 135 32.29 16.65 8.96
N VAL A 136 31.01 16.40 8.66
CA VAL A 136 29.89 17.11 9.30
C VAL A 136 29.83 16.80 10.80
N THR A 137 29.90 17.84 11.62
CA THR A 137 29.82 17.74 13.08
C THR A 137 28.38 17.69 13.58
N GLU A 138 28.17 17.21 14.82
CA GLU A 138 26.85 17.21 15.45
C GLU A 138 26.27 18.63 15.60
N GLU A 139 27.13 19.62 15.88
CA GLU A 139 26.70 21.02 16.02
C GLU A 139 26.22 21.60 14.69
N GLU A 140 26.97 21.38 13.61
CA GLU A 140 26.58 21.80 12.25
C GLU A 140 25.29 21.11 11.81
N ALA A 141 25.18 19.79 11.98
CA ALA A 141 23.98 19.04 11.64
C ALA A 141 22.77 19.55 12.43
N ARG A 142 22.92 19.79 13.74
CA ARG A 142 21.86 20.34 14.61
C ARG A 142 21.40 21.71 14.14
N GLN A 143 22.32 22.60 13.82
CA GLN A 143 21.99 23.95 13.35
C GLN A 143 21.35 23.91 11.95
N ALA A 144 21.91 23.13 11.02
CA ALA A 144 21.36 22.97 9.67
C ALA A 144 19.94 22.39 9.68
N VAL A 145 19.68 21.33 10.46
CA VAL A 145 18.35 20.71 10.60
C VAL A 145 17.35 21.67 11.23
N LYS A 146 17.77 22.44 12.24
CA LYS A 146 16.90 23.44 12.89
C LYS A 146 16.46 24.52 11.90
N GLU A 147 17.39 25.06 11.13
CA GLU A 147 17.09 26.06 10.10
C GLU A 147 16.21 25.50 8.98
N ALA A 148 16.51 24.28 8.51
CA ALA A 148 15.68 23.60 7.52
C ALA A 148 14.24 23.35 8.01
N CYS A 149 14.07 22.99 9.29
CA CYS A 149 12.75 22.86 9.90
C CYS A 149 11.99 24.20 9.96
N ARG A 150 12.70 25.30 10.25
CA ARG A 150 12.14 26.65 10.27
C ARG A 150 11.66 27.05 8.88
N GLU A 151 12.49 26.85 7.86
CA GLU A 151 12.16 27.17 6.46
C GLU A 151 10.95 26.37 5.98
N ARG A 152 10.92 25.06 6.23
CA ARG A 152 9.75 24.22 5.87
C ARG A 152 8.45 24.72 6.51
N LYS A 153 8.51 25.19 7.76
CA LYS A 153 7.34 25.74 8.46
C LYS A 153 6.90 27.06 7.84
N GLN A 154 7.85 27.92 7.47
CA GLN A 154 7.58 29.19 6.82
C GLN A 154 6.89 28.96 5.46
N TYR A 155 7.49 28.14 4.60
CA TYR A 155 6.90 27.73 3.32
C TYR A 155 5.45 27.25 3.45
N LYS A 156 5.17 26.32 4.38
CA LYS A 156 3.81 25.82 4.62
C LYS A 156 2.87 26.91 5.13
N THR A 157 3.37 27.86 5.93
CA THR A 157 2.56 28.98 6.43
C THR A 157 2.16 29.92 5.30
N ASP A 158 3.09 30.19 4.37
CA ASP A 158 2.83 31.08 3.23
C ASP A 158 1.76 30.50 2.28
N ILE A 159 1.86 29.19 1.99
CA ILE A 159 0.84 28.48 1.17
C ILE A 159 -0.53 28.51 1.84
N ARG A 160 -0.61 28.25 3.15
CA ARG A 160 -1.85 28.27 3.91
C ARG A 160 -2.49 29.65 3.97
N LYS A 161 -1.68 30.68 4.23
CA LYS A 161 -2.15 32.07 4.25
C LYS A 161 -2.72 32.48 2.90
N LYS A 162 -2.10 32.04 1.79
CA LYS A 162 -2.63 32.32 0.46
C LYS A 162 -3.95 31.57 0.21
N GLY A 163 -4.07 30.32 0.63
CA GLY A 163 -5.32 29.56 0.56
C GLY A 163 -6.47 30.24 1.32
N GLU A 164 -6.21 30.71 2.54
CA GLU A 164 -7.16 31.47 3.36
C GLU A 164 -7.62 32.77 2.68
N GLU A 165 -6.66 33.54 2.13
CA GLU A 165 -6.95 34.78 1.41
C GLU A 165 -7.88 34.53 0.21
N ILE A 166 -7.59 33.52 -0.59
CA ILE A 166 -8.40 33.17 -1.77
C ILE A 166 -9.77 32.66 -1.36
N LEU A 167 -9.87 31.81 -0.33
CA LEU A 167 -11.16 31.33 0.16
C LEU A 167 -12.05 32.48 0.66
N ALA A 168 -11.47 33.43 1.40
CA ALA A 168 -12.20 34.62 1.86
C ALA A 168 -12.68 35.48 0.68
N LEU A 169 -11.86 35.64 -0.36
CA LEU A 169 -12.21 36.36 -1.58
C LEU A 169 -13.38 35.69 -2.32
N LEU A 170 -13.33 34.36 -2.49
CA LEU A 170 -14.39 33.59 -3.16
C LEU A 170 -15.75 33.78 -2.45
N LYS A 171 -15.76 33.69 -1.13
CA LYS A 171 -16.97 33.91 -0.31
C LYS A 171 -17.51 35.33 -0.45
N LYS A 172 -16.62 36.33 -0.41
CA LYS A 172 -16.99 37.75 -0.51
C LYS A 172 -17.56 38.12 -1.87
N GLU A 173 -16.98 37.58 -2.94
CA GLU A 173 -17.35 37.90 -4.33
C GLU A 173 -18.42 36.97 -4.90
N GLY A 174 -18.86 35.95 -4.16
CA GLY A 174 -19.79 34.93 -4.67
C GLY A 174 -19.21 34.12 -5.82
N ARG A 175 -17.88 33.95 -5.86
CA ARG A 175 -17.16 33.21 -6.90
C ARG A 175 -16.91 31.77 -6.47
N LYS A 176 -16.64 30.90 -7.45
CA LYS A 176 -16.32 29.49 -7.22
C LYS A 176 -14.83 29.19 -7.35
N GLY A 177 -14.37 28.26 -6.53
CA GLY A 177 -13.04 27.68 -6.59
C GLY A 177 -13.08 26.17 -6.74
N ILE A 178 -12.08 25.63 -7.42
CA ILE A 178 -11.79 24.20 -7.44
C ILE A 178 -10.61 23.94 -6.52
N VAL A 179 -10.79 23.01 -5.58
CA VAL A 179 -9.68 22.38 -4.88
C VAL A 179 -9.16 21.25 -5.77
N LEU A 180 -8.01 21.49 -6.40
CA LEU A 180 -7.31 20.52 -7.23
C LEU A 180 -6.43 19.65 -6.31
N CYS A 181 -7.04 18.60 -5.77
CA CYS A 181 -6.44 17.70 -4.81
C CYS A 181 -5.50 16.70 -5.50
N GLY A 182 -4.24 16.62 -5.05
CA GLY A 182 -3.27 15.71 -5.63
C GLY A 182 -2.21 15.22 -4.63
N LYS A 183 -1.06 14.83 -5.15
CA LYS A 183 0.17 14.65 -4.40
C LYS A 183 1.10 15.80 -4.75
N PRO A 184 2.16 16.06 -3.96
CA PRO A 184 3.08 17.15 -4.25
C PRO A 184 3.66 17.13 -5.68
N TYR A 185 3.89 15.94 -6.24
CA TYR A 185 4.41 15.82 -7.61
C TYR A 185 3.43 16.24 -8.71
N HIS A 186 2.14 16.43 -8.41
CA HIS A 186 1.16 16.94 -9.37
C HIS A 186 1.32 18.45 -9.66
N VAL A 187 2.20 19.13 -8.92
CA VAL A 187 2.61 20.52 -9.20
C VAL A 187 3.62 20.58 -10.36
N ASP A 188 4.28 19.46 -10.68
CA ASP A 188 5.18 19.38 -11.83
C ASP A 188 4.42 19.71 -13.13
N PRO A 189 4.87 20.68 -13.94
CA PRO A 189 4.18 21.07 -15.17
C PRO A 189 3.99 19.91 -16.17
N GLU A 190 4.95 18.98 -16.24
CA GLU A 190 4.88 17.81 -17.13
C GLU A 190 3.86 16.78 -16.63
N ILE A 191 3.62 16.71 -15.32
CA ILE A 191 2.61 15.80 -14.75
C ILE A 191 1.24 16.48 -14.72
N ASN A 192 1.18 17.78 -14.42
CA ASN A 192 -0.06 18.54 -14.32
C ASN A 192 -0.78 18.70 -15.66
N HIS A 193 -0.03 18.63 -16.78
CA HIS A 193 -0.52 18.84 -18.14
C HIS A 193 -1.20 20.20 -18.38
N GLY A 194 -1.05 21.18 -17.48
CA GLY A 194 -1.72 22.47 -17.59
C GLY A 194 -3.21 22.47 -17.16
N ILE A 195 -3.61 21.48 -16.36
CA ILE A 195 -4.98 21.35 -15.85
C ILE A 195 -5.36 22.56 -14.99
N ALA A 196 -4.43 23.09 -14.19
CA ALA A 196 -4.67 24.26 -13.35
C ALA A 196 -5.03 25.49 -14.21
N GLU A 197 -4.25 25.79 -15.24
CA GLU A 197 -4.47 26.89 -16.18
C GLU A 197 -5.80 26.74 -16.92
N LEU A 198 -6.17 25.51 -17.27
CA LEU A 198 -7.44 25.22 -17.91
C LEU A 198 -8.63 25.54 -16.99
N ILE A 199 -8.55 25.19 -15.70
CA ILE A 199 -9.60 25.53 -14.72
C ILE A 199 -9.70 27.05 -14.57
N VAL A 200 -8.57 27.76 -14.45
CA VAL A 200 -8.52 29.22 -14.38
C VAL A 200 -9.13 29.88 -15.61
N SER A 201 -8.90 29.31 -16.81
CA SER A 201 -9.48 29.83 -18.05
C SER A 201 -11.03 29.79 -18.09
N TYR A 202 -11.65 28.96 -17.23
CA TYR A 202 -13.10 28.91 -17.06
C TYR A 202 -13.63 29.87 -15.97
N GLY A 203 -12.77 30.75 -15.43
CA GLY A 203 -13.14 31.75 -14.43
C GLY A 203 -13.16 31.26 -12.98
N LEU A 204 -12.76 30.01 -12.75
CA LEU A 204 -12.72 29.35 -11.44
C LEU A 204 -11.35 29.54 -10.80
N ALA A 205 -11.30 29.85 -9.51
CA ALA A 205 -10.03 29.85 -8.79
C ALA A 205 -9.52 28.41 -8.59
N VAL A 206 -8.20 28.22 -8.47
CA VAL A 206 -7.60 26.92 -8.16
C VAL A 206 -6.91 27.02 -6.80
N LEU A 207 -7.23 26.10 -5.91
CA LEU A 207 -6.55 25.89 -4.62
C LEU A 207 -5.98 24.46 -4.59
N THR A 208 -4.90 24.26 -3.84
CA THR A 208 -4.31 22.94 -3.59
C THR A 208 -4.75 22.40 -2.23
N GLU A 209 -4.65 21.09 -2.00
CA GLU A 209 -5.06 20.50 -0.73
C GLU A 209 -4.26 21.04 0.46
N ASP A 210 -2.97 21.32 0.30
CA ASP A 210 -2.08 21.79 1.35
C ASP A 210 -2.34 23.26 1.74
N SER A 211 -2.98 24.02 0.86
CA SER A 211 -3.38 25.42 1.11
C SER A 211 -4.62 25.57 2.00
N ILE A 212 -5.43 24.51 2.14
CA ILE A 212 -6.74 24.60 2.84
C ILE A 212 -7.01 23.47 3.85
N SER A 213 -6.28 22.35 3.81
CA SER A 213 -6.54 21.17 4.64
C SER A 213 -6.32 21.37 6.15
N HIS A 214 -5.81 22.52 6.57
CA HIS A 214 -5.69 22.90 8.00
C HIS A 214 -6.94 23.62 8.53
N LEU A 215 -7.85 24.05 7.66
CA LEU A 215 -9.00 24.89 8.03
C LEU A 215 -10.15 24.10 8.64
N GLU A 216 -10.34 22.85 8.21
CA GLU A 216 -11.41 21.99 8.72
C GLU A 216 -10.82 20.64 9.21
N PRO A 217 -11.20 20.19 10.41
CA PRO A 217 -10.93 18.82 10.82
C PRO A 217 -11.76 17.82 10.00
N LEU A 218 -11.56 16.52 10.23
CA LEU A 218 -12.42 15.51 9.62
C LEU A 218 -13.85 15.65 10.15
N THR A 219 -14.79 15.90 9.26
CA THR A 219 -16.22 16.05 9.58
C THR A 219 -16.92 14.70 9.76
N HIS A 220 -16.33 13.62 9.24
CA HIS A 220 -16.85 12.27 9.30
C HIS A 220 -15.76 11.26 9.68
N PRO A 221 -16.10 10.17 10.39
CA PRO A 221 -15.15 9.09 10.64
C PRO A 221 -14.76 8.43 9.32
N LEU A 222 -13.45 8.21 9.14
CA LEU A 222 -12.93 7.52 7.96
C LEU A 222 -13.15 6.01 8.09
N ARG A 223 -13.54 5.37 7.00
CA ARG A 223 -13.56 3.91 6.86
C ARG A 223 -12.13 3.36 6.77
N VAL A 224 -11.27 4.10 6.10
CA VAL A 224 -9.85 3.80 5.89
C VAL A 224 -9.01 4.15 7.12
N VAL A 225 -7.85 3.50 7.24
CA VAL A 225 -6.79 3.89 8.18
C VAL A 225 -6.03 5.07 7.58
N ASP A 226 -6.02 6.21 8.27
CA ASP A 226 -5.39 7.47 7.84
C ASP A 226 -3.89 7.44 8.14
N GLN A 227 -3.13 6.74 7.28
CA GLN A 227 -1.72 6.43 7.55
C GLN A 227 -0.70 7.13 6.64
N TRP A 228 -1.15 7.88 5.62
CA TRP A 228 -0.25 8.52 4.64
C TRP A 228 -0.42 10.03 4.67
N THR A 229 0.64 10.77 5.03
CA THR A 229 0.56 12.22 5.29
C THR A 229 -0.11 13.00 4.15
N TYR A 230 0.27 12.74 2.90
CA TYR A 230 -0.32 13.45 1.76
C TYR A 230 -1.78 13.07 1.51
N ASN A 231 -2.19 11.84 1.80
CA ASN A 231 -3.59 11.42 1.68
C ASN A 231 -4.43 11.98 2.85
N SER A 232 -3.83 12.16 4.03
CA SER A 232 -4.47 12.82 5.18
C SER A 232 -4.89 14.26 4.85
N ARG A 233 -4.10 14.98 4.05
CA ARG A 233 -4.46 16.32 3.54
C ARG A 233 -5.70 16.25 2.65
N LEU A 234 -5.77 15.25 1.78
CA LEU A 234 -6.86 15.07 0.81
C LEU A 234 -8.20 14.84 1.52
N TYR A 235 -8.24 14.02 2.57
CA TYR A 235 -9.45 13.78 3.34
C TYR A 235 -9.98 15.06 4.01
N ARG A 236 -9.08 15.89 4.56
CA ARG A 236 -9.44 17.14 5.24
C ARG A 236 -9.82 18.24 4.24
N ALA A 237 -9.13 18.32 3.12
CA ALA A 237 -9.53 19.17 2.00
C ALA A 237 -10.94 18.79 1.51
N ALA A 238 -11.24 17.50 1.36
CA ALA A 238 -12.59 17.03 1.02
C ALA A 238 -13.62 17.40 2.10
N SER A 239 -13.29 17.28 3.39
CA SER A 239 -14.16 17.73 4.49
C SER A 239 -14.45 19.23 4.45
N LEU A 240 -13.47 20.08 4.09
CA LEU A 240 -13.72 21.50 3.89
C LEU A 240 -14.63 21.74 2.68
N VAL A 241 -14.36 21.09 1.54
CA VAL A 241 -15.20 21.21 0.33
C VAL A 241 -16.64 20.76 0.59
N ALA A 242 -16.83 19.72 1.39
CA ALA A 242 -18.14 19.24 1.83
C ALA A 242 -18.95 20.31 2.60
N LYS A 243 -18.27 21.25 3.27
CA LYS A 243 -18.88 22.31 4.08
C LYS A 243 -19.02 23.63 3.32
N GLU A 244 -18.16 23.88 2.35
CA GLU A 244 -18.04 25.18 1.70
C GLU A 244 -18.73 25.19 0.32
N ASP A 245 -19.85 25.90 0.22
CA ASP A 245 -20.63 26.00 -1.02
C ASP A 245 -19.86 26.61 -2.20
N CYS A 246 -18.90 27.48 -1.90
CA CYS A 246 -18.06 28.13 -2.91
C CYS A 246 -16.94 27.24 -3.48
N LEU A 247 -16.75 26.03 -2.93
CA LEU A 247 -15.71 25.10 -3.35
C LEU A 247 -16.29 23.84 -3.98
N GLU A 248 -15.58 23.33 -4.98
CA GLU A 248 -15.76 22.00 -5.55
C GLU A 248 -14.41 21.28 -5.61
N LEU A 249 -14.41 19.96 -5.72
CA LEU A 249 -13.18 19.15 -5.68
C LEU A 249 -12.95 18.45 -7.01
N ILE A 250 -11.71 18.56 -7.52
CA ILE A 250 -11.18 17.70 -8.57
C ILE A 250 -9.98 16.96 -7.99
N GLN A 251 -10.03 15.63 -7.96
CA GLN A 251 -8.89 14.80 -7.58
C GLN A 251 -8.07 14.43 -8.81
N LEU A 252 -6.77 14.69 -8.75
CA LEU A 252 -5.79 14.12 -9.66
C LEU A 252 -5.38 12.73 -9.19
N ASN A 253 -5.58 11.73 -10.03
CA ASN A 253 -5.20 10.34 -9.78
C ASN A 253 -4.15 9.93 -10.82
N SER A 254 -2.94 9.58 -10.39
CA SER A 254 -1.90 9.13 -11.33
C SER A 254 -2.05 7.65 -11.64
N PHE A 255 -1.96 7.28 -12.92
CA PHE A 255 -1.87 5.89 -13.34
C PHE A 255 -0.72 5.17 -12.59
N GLY A 256 -0.96 3.95 -12.11
CA GLY A 256 -0.04 3.19 -11.27
C GLY A 256 0.02 3.62 -9.79
N CYS A 257 -0.66 4.70 -9.39
CA CYS A 257 -0.71 5.12 -7.98
C CYS A 257 -1.72 4.27 -7.18
N GLY A 258 -1.30 3.09 -6.72
CA GLY A 258 -2.25 2.23 -6.00
C GLY A 258 -2.74 2.79 -4.65
N LEU A 259 -2.11 3.82 -4.08
CA LEU A 259 -2.66 4.46 -2.87
C LEU A 259 -3.98 5.18 -3.16
N ASP A 260 -4.13 5.71 -4.38
CA ASP A 260 -5.32 6.45 -4.77
C ASP A 260 -6.53 5.53 -4.93
N ALA A 261 -6.35 4.22 -5.09
CA ALA A 261 -7.44 3.24 -5.01
C ALA A 261 -8.15 3.27 -3.65
N VAL A 262 -7.41 3.50 -2.56
CA VAL A 262 -7.99 3.63 -1.21
C VAL A 262 -8.62 5.00 -1.03
N THR A 263 -7.90 6.04 -1.44
CA THR A 263 -8.25 7.43 -1.15
C THR A 263 -9.39 7.96 -2.01
N THR A 264 -9.50 7.53 -3.26
CA THR A 264 -10.59 7.90 -4.18
C THR A 264 -11.95 7.52 -3.59
N ASP A 265 -12.11 6.26 -3.18
CA ASP A 265 -13.38 5.78 -2.62
C ASP A 265 -13.74 6.55 -1.34
N GLN A 266 -12.76 6.84 -0.48
CA GLN A 266 -13.00 7.57 0.76
C GLN A 266 -13.35 9.05 0.54
N ILE A 267 -12.72 9.73 -0.42
CA ILE A 267 -13.06 11.12 -0.77
C ILE A 267 -14.45 11.18 -1.39
N ALA A 268 -14.77 10.22 -2.26
CA ALA A 268 -16.10 10.12 -2.85
C ALA A 268 -17.20 9.97 -1.76
N GLU A 269 -16.96 9.15 -0.74
CA GLU A 269 -17.85 9.02 0.43
C GLU A 269 -18.01 10.36 1.20
N ILE A 270 -16.91 11.08 1.46
CA ILE A 270 -16.93 12.38 2.18
C ILE A 270 -17.72 13.44 1.40
N LEU A 271 -17.55 13.51 0.08
CA LEU A 271 -18.28 14.49 -0.74
C LEU A 271 -19.75 14.08 -0.90
N ALA A 272 -20.01 12.79 -1.10
CA ALA A 272 -21.37 12.31 -1.28
C ALA A 272 -22.22 12.41 0.00
N SER A 273 -21.62 12.40 1.20
CA SER A 273 -22.35 12.64 2.47
C SER A 273 -22.90 14.06 2.61
N SER A 274 -22.36 15.02 1.83
CA SER A 274 -22.77 16.42 1.77
C SER A 274 -23.42 16.79 0.42
N GLY A 275 -23.76 15.80 -0.41
CA GLY A 275 -24.34 15.98 -1.75
C GLY A 275 -23.44 16.68 -2.77
N LYS A 276 -22.14 16.82 -2.48
CA LYS A 276 -21.13 17.34 -3.42
C LYS A 276 -20.76 16.29 -4.46
N MET A 277 -20.37 16.75 -5.65
CA MET A 277 -19.97 15.86 -6.74
C MET A 277 -18.50 15.49 -6.61
N TYR A 278 -18.19 14.20 -6.70
CA TYR A 278 -16.82 13.75 -6.81
C TYR A 278 -16.38 13.74 -8.28
N THR A 279 -15.35 14.53 -8.61
CA THR A 279 -14.72 14.54 -9.94
C THR A 279 -13.29 14.03 -9.84
N MET A 280 -12.97 13.02 -10.64
CA MET A 280 -11.62 12.46 -10.75
C MET A 280 -11.05 12.71 -12.14
N LEU A 281 -9.79 13.11 -12.23
CA LEU A 281 -9.01 13.18 -13.46
C LEU A 281 -7.84 12.20 -13.35
N LYS A 282 -7.85 11.17 -14.20
CA LYS A 282 -6.75 10.21 -14.28
C LYS A 282 -5.65 10.79 -15.17
N ILE A 283 -4.43 10.84 -14.66
CA ILE A 283 -3.24 11.38 -15.30
C ILE A 283 -2.28 10.24 -15.60
N ASP A 284 -1.79 10.16 -16.83
CA ASP A 284 -0.74 9.24 -17.27
C ASP A 284 0.40 10.01 -17.97
N GLU A 285 1.31 9.29 -18.63
CA GLU A 285 2.41 9.88 -19.40
C GLU A 285 1.91 10.59 -20.68
N GLY A 286 0.66 10.34 -21.08
CA GLY A 286 0.03 10.94 -22.24
C GLY A 286 -0.53 12.33 -21.93
N ASN A 287 -0.10 13.33 -22.69
CA ASN A 287 -0.70 14.65 -22.62
C ASN A 287 -1.97 14.73 -23.48
N ASN A 288 -3.11 14.26 -22.94
CA ASN A 288 -4.42 14.40 -23.57
C ASN A 288 -5.39 15.23 -22.71
N LEU A 289 -5.29 16.55 -22.85
CA LEU A 289 -6.21 17.50 -22.20
C LEU A 289 -7.66 17.42 -22.70
N GLY A 290 -7.96 16.70 -23.79
CA GLY A 290 -9.31 16.61 -24.33
C GLY A 290 -10.32 16.04 -23.32
N ALA A 291 -9.96 14.91 -22.70
CA ALA A 291 -10.80 14.27 -21.69
C ALA A 291 -10.95 15.14 -20.43
N ALA A 292 -9.85 15.75 -19.97
CA ALA A 292 -9.87 16.66 -18.83
C ALA A 292 -10.76 17.89 -19.10
N LYS A 293 -10.65 18.48 -20.30
CA LYS A 293 -11.45 19.63 -20.72
C LYS A 293 -12.94 19.34 -20.74
N ILE A 294 -13.34 18.17 -21.23
CA ILE A 294 -14.74 17.74 -21.22
C ILE A 294 -15.23 17.58 -19.78
N ARG A 295 -14.50 16.87 -18.92
CA ARG A 295 -14.89 16.64 -17.53
C ARG A 295 -15.01 17.94 -16.72
N ILE A 296 -14.05 18.86 -16.85
CA ILE A 296 -14.08 20.16 -16.16
C ILE A 296 -15.27 21.00 -16.66
N ARG A 297 -15.55 20.99 -17.97
CA ARG A 297 -16.72 21.69 -18.54
C ARG A 297 -18.03 21.11 -18.04
N SER A 298 -18.14 19.78 -17.98
CA SER A 298 -19.32 19.09 -17.46
C SER A 298 -19.54 19.40 -15.97
N LEU A 299 -18.46 19.41 -15.17
CA LEU A 299 -18.53 19.81 -13.77
C LEU A 299 -19.03 21.26 -13.64
N LYS A 300 -18.45 22.20 -14.40
CA LYS A 300 -18.90 23.61 -14.41
C LYS A 300 -20.38 23.74 -14.75
N ALA A 301 -20.84 23.08 -15.81
CA ALA A 301 -22.24 23.10 -16.21
C ALA A 301 -23.16 22.53 -15.12
N ALA A 302 -22.76 21.44 -14.47
CA ALA A 302 -23.53 20.84 -13.37
C ALA A 302 -23.59 21.74 -12.13
N ILE A 303 -22.53 22.51 -11.84
CA ILE A 303 -22.54 23.52 -10.77
C ILE A 303 -23.56 24.61 -11.11
N GLU A 304 -23.48 25.19 -12.32
CA GLU A 304 -24.37 26.27 -12.77
C GLU A 304 -25.85 25.84 -12.78
N GLU A 305 -26.13 24.60 -13.20
CA GLU A 305 -27.48 24.04 -13.19
C GLU A 305 -28.04 23.88 -11.76
N ARG A 306 -27.25 23.32 -10.84
CA ARG A 306 -27.64 23.15 -9.43
C ARG A 306 -27.93 24.48 -8.76
N GLU A 307 -27.14 25.51 -9.06
CA GLU A 307 -27.37 26.86 -8.56
C GLU A 307 -28.65 27.47 -9.14
N GLY A 308 -28.87 27.33 -10.45
CA GLY A 308 -30.09 27.80 -11.10
C GLY A 308 -31.37 27.15 -10.57
N GLN A 309 -31.28 25.91 -10.09
CA GLN A 309 -32.39 25.17 -9.48
C GLN A 309 -32.52 25.37 -7.97
N GLY A 310 -31.59 26.08 -7.31
CA GLY A 310 -31.57 26.23 -5.86
C GLY A 310 -31.43 24.89 -5.12
N TYR A 311 -30.65 23.96 -5.68
CA TYR A 311 -30.46 22.63 -5.10
C TYR A 311 -29.85 22.73 -3.69
N VAL A 312 -30.57 22.17 -2.71
CA VAL A 312 -30.07 22.02 -1.35
C VAL A 312 -29.57 20.58 -1.18
N PRO A 313 -28.28 20.37 -0.85
CA PRO A 313 -27.76 19.03 -0.67
C PRO A 313 -28.44 18.27 0.47
N GLU A 314 -28.85 17.04 0.22
CA GLU A 314 -29.31 16.13 1.28
C GLU A 314 -28.10 15.54 2.00
N ILE A 315 -27.98 15.83 3.30
CA ILE A 315 -26.97 15.20 4.15
C ILE A 315 -27.38 13.75 4.39
N ARG A 316 -26.51 12.81 4.01
CA ARG A 316 -26.75 11.36 4.21
C ARG A 316 -25.67 10.78 5.11
N GLU A 317 -26.08 10.05 6.13
CA GLU A 317 -25.16 9.16 6.84
C GLU A 317 -24.82 7.97 5.94
N GLN A 318 -23.64 8.00 5.34
CA GLN A 318 -23.15 6.90 4.49
C GLN A 318 -22.36 5.84 5.28
N PHE A 319 -22.20 6.02 6.59
CA PHE A 319 -21.27 5.21 7.37
C PHE A 319 -21.91 3.95 7.95
N ILE A 320 -21.57 2.80 7.37
CA ILE A 320 -21.91 1.50 7.94
C ILE A 320 -20.75 1.01 8.82
N GLN A 321 -20.92 1.06 10.14
CA GLN A 321 -20.03 0.34 11.05
C GLN A 321 -20.27 -1.15 10.94
N SER A 322 -19.24 -1.92 10.58
CA SER A 322 -19.30 -3.37 10.67
C SER A 322 -19.44 -3.81 12.13
N PRO A 323 -20.29 -4.81 12.43
CA PRO A 323 -20.43 -5.32 13.78
C PRO A 323 -19.14 -5.88 14.35
N ILE A 324 -19.01 -5.80 15.68
CA ILE A 324 -17.86 -6.30 16.42
C ILE A 324 -18.03 -7.81 16.67
N PHE A 325 -16.97 -8.58 16.45
CA PHE A 325 -16.91 -10.00 16.78
C PHE A 325 -16.80 -10.22 18.30
N THR A 326 -17.92 -10.55 18.93
CA THR A 326 -18.04 -10.67 20.40
C THR A 326 -17.56 -12.02 20.94
N ARG A 327 -17.37 -12.13 22.27
CA ARG A 327 -16.96 -13.39 22.92
C ARG A 327 -17.95 -14.54 22.69
N LYS A 328 -19.26 -14.24 22.62
CA LYS A 328 -20.30 -15.24 22.36
C LYS A 328 -20.20 -15.81 20.94
N MET A 329 -19.79 -14.97 19.98
CA MET A 329 -19.64 -15.36 18.58
C MET A 329 -18.55 -16.40 18.36
N LYS A 330 -17.57 -16.52 19.27
CA LYS A 330 -16.53 -17.57 19.19
C LYS A 330 -17.10 -18.99 19.07
N SER A 331 -18.19 -19.29 19.79
CA SER A 331 -18.80 -20.62 19.79
C SER A 331 -19.91 -20.79 18.76
N THR A 332 -20.50 -19.70 18.28
CA THR A 332 -21.66 -19.76 17.38
C THR A 332 -21.30 -19.52 15.93
N HIS A 333 -20.34 -18.64 15.65
CA HIS A 333 -20.03 -18.21 14.29
C HIS A 333 -18.97 -19.07 13.61
N THR A 334 -19.15 -19.31 12.32
CA THR A 334 -18.10 -19.74 11.40
C THR A 334 -17.28 -18.54 10.96
N ILE A 335 -15.96 -18.68 10.94
CA ILE A 335 -15.01 -17.62 10.53
C ILE A 335 -14.43 -18.00 9.18
N LEU A 336 -14.81 -17.28 8.13
CA LEU A 336 -14.27 -17.47 6.78
C LEU A 336 -12.96 -16.71 6.63
N ALA A 337 -11.92 -17.43 6.21
CA ALA A 337 -10.61 -16.87 5.89
C ALA A 337 -10.33 -17.07 4.40
N PRO A 338 -9.94 -16.02 3.66
CA PRO A 338 -9.49 -16.21 2.29
C PRO A 338 -8.20 -17.04 2.24
N GLN A 339 -7.95 -17.66 1.09
CA GLN A 339 -6.76 -18.48 0.91
C GLN A 339 -5.54 -17.58 0.66
N MET A 340 -4.37 -17.99 1.16
CA MET A 340 -3.12 -17.28 0.90
C MET A 340 -2.03 -18.23 0.42
N ALA A 341 -1.78 -19.32 1.16
CA ALA A 341 -0.76 -20.31 0.84
C ALA A 341 -1.34 -21.70 1.16
N PRO A 342 -1.76 -22.49 0.15
CA PRO A 342 -2.60 -23.68 0.36
C PRO A 342 -2.01 -24.68 1.36
N ILE A 343 -0.72 -25.01 1.22
CA ILE A 343 -0.01 -25.94 2.11
C ILE A 343 -0.03 -25.45 3.56
N HIS A 344 0.23 -24.17 3.79
CA HIS A 344 0.35 -23.59 5.13
C HIS A 344 -1.01 -23.35 5.77
N PHE A 345 -1.95 -22.79 5.01
CA PHE A 345 -3.23 -22.34 5.55
C PHE A 345 -4.16 -23.49 5.90
N GLU A 346 -4.00 -24.65 5.25
CA GLU A 346 -4.64 -25.88 5.69
C GLU A 346 -4.20 -26.29 7.11
N LEU A 347 -2.90 -26.16 7.44
CA LEU A 347 -2.39 -26.42 8.78
C LEU A 347 -2.76 -25.32 9.79
N VAL A 348 -2.79 -24.05 9.36
CA VAL A 348 -3.24 -22.92 10.18
C VAL A 348 -4.73 -23.05 10.52
N GLN A 349 -5.54 -23.58 9.61
CA GLN A 349 -6.95 -23.92 9.87
C GLN A 349 -7.07 -24.87 11.07
N GLU A 350 -6.26 -25.93 11.10
CA GLU A 350 -6.25 -26.89 12.20
C GLU A 350 -5.74 -26.29 13.52
N ALA A 351 -4.78 -25.36 13.45
CA ALA A 351 -4.34 -24.60 14.62
C ALA A 351 -5.52 -23.84 15.24
N ALA A 352 -6.27 -23.07 14.45
CA ALA A 352 -7.42 -22.30 14.92
C ALA A 352 -8.56 -23.19 15.44
N LYS A 353 -8.90 -24.26 14.72
CA LYS A 353 -9.91 -25.25 15.14
C LYS A 353 -9.57 -25.85 16.49
N SER A 354 -8.31 -26.25 16.69
CA SER A 354 -7.85 -26.80 17.97
C SER A 354 -7.80 -25.79 19.14
N CYS A 355 -7.98 -24.50 18.85
CA CYS A 355 -8.09 -23.41 19.84
C CYS A 355 -9.54 -22.92 20.03
N GLY A 356 -10.52 -23.65 19.46
CA GLY A 356 -11.94 -23.41 19.64
C GLY A 356 -12.54 -22.34 18.72
N TYR A 357 -11.93 -22.09 17.56
CA TYR A 357 -12.50 -21.24 16.51
C TYR A 357 -13.00 -22.10 15.36
N ARG A 358 -14.23 -21.86 14.89
CA ARG A 358 -14.79 -22.54 13.71
C ARG A 358 -14.27 -21.87 12.44
N MET A 359 -12.97 -21.99 12.18
CA MET A 359 -12.34 -21.36 11.02
C MET A 359 -12.42 -22.26 9.79
N GLU A 360 -12.75 -21.65 8.67
CA GLU A 360 -12.79 -22.28 7.35
C GLU A 360 -12.00 -21.43 6.36
N VAL A 361 -10.95 -22.03 5.79
CA VAL A 361 -10.13 -21.40 4.76
C VAL A 361 -10.76 -21.72 3.41
N LEU A 362 -11.01 -20.68 2.62
CA LEU A 362 -11.65 -20.79 1.32
C LEU A 362 -10.78 -21.56 0.30
N PRO A 363 -11.37 -22.08 -0.79
CA PRO A 363 -10.65 -22.85 -1.79
C PRO A 363 -9.53 -22.06 -2.50
N ALA A 364 -8.41 -22.74 -2.81
CA ALA A 364 -7.26 -22.14 -3.49
C ALA A 364 -7.47 -21.91 -4.98
N MET A 365 -8.25 -22.79 -5.63
CA MET A 365 -8.59 -22.71 -7.04
C MET A 365 -9.98 -22.10 -7.18
N ASP A 366 -10.02 -20.78 -7.34
CA ASP A 366 -11.25 -20.03 -7.43
C ASP A 366 -11.12 -18.86 -8.41
N LYS A 367 -11.01 -19.17 -9.71
CA LYS A 367 -10.96 -18.15 -10.76
C LYS A 367 -12.18 -17.19 -10.72
N PRO A 368 -13.42 -17.67 -10.51
CA PRO A 368 -14.59 -16.78 -10.38
C PRO A 368 -14.49 -15.75 -9.24
N ALA A 369 -13.66 -15.97 -8.21
CA ALA A 369 -13.44 -14.98 -7.17
C ALA A 369 -12.81 -13.68 -7.71
N VAL A 370 -12.02 -13.74 -8.78
CA VAL A 370 -11.43 -12.54 -9.40
C VAL A 370 -12.53 -11.65 -9.98
N ASP A 371 -13.42 -12.23 -10.78
CA ASP A 371 -14.55 -11.52 -11.39
C ASP A 371 -15.50 -10.95 -10.33
N GLU A 372 -15.69 -11.69 -9.22
CA GLU A 372 -16.48 -11.21 -8.10
C GLU A 372 -15.81 -10.04 -7.36
N GLY A 373 -14.50 -10.12 -7.15
CA GLY A 373 -13.70 -9.05 -6.54
C GLY A 373 -13.73 -7.75 -7.34
N LEU A 374 -13.63 -7.83 -8.67
CA LEU A 374 -13.65 -6.66 -9.57
C LEU A 374 -14.98 -5.89 -9.56
N LYS A 375 -16.06 -6.49 -9.06
CA LYS A 375 -17.35 -5.79 -8.89
C LYS A 375 -17.38 -4.85 -7.69
N TYR A 376 -16.53 -5.08 -6.69
CA TYR A 376 -16.63 -4.46 -5.36
C TYR A 376 -15.35 -3.79 -4.87
N VAL A 377 -14.21 -4.10 -5.50
CA VAL A 377 -12.91 -3.52 -5.16
C VAL A 377 -12.48 -2.61 -6.30
N ASN A 378 -11.99 -1.43 -5.95
CA ASN A 378 -11.44 -0.49 -6.92
C ASN A 378 -10.36 -1.17 -7.78
N ASN A 379 -10.47 -1.06 -9.11
CA ASN A 379 -9.57 -1.73 -10.06
C ASN A 379 -8.11 -1.28 -9.96
N ASP A 380 -7.84 -0.10 -9.38
CA ASP A 380 -6.48 0.38 -9.13
C ASP A 380 -5.87 -0.21 -7.82
N ALA A 381 -6.61 -1.06 -7.10
CA ALA A 381 -6.13 -1.73 -5.90
C ALA A 381 -5.12 -2.84 -6.20
N CYS A 382 -4.44 -3.34 -5.16
CA CYS A 382 -3.61 -4.54 -5.28
C CYS A 382 -4.43 -5.73 -5.75
N TYR A 383 -3.91 -6.50 -6.72
CA TYR A 383 -4.52 -7.77 -7.14
C TYR A 383 -4.80 -8.74 -5.97
N PRO A 384 -3.92 -8.89 -4.97
CA PRO A 384 -4.24 -9.61 -3.73
C PRO A 384 -5.52 -9.15 -3.01
N ALA A 385 -5.81 -7.84 -2.98
CA ALA A 385 -7.03 -7.33 -2.35
C ALA A 385 -8.28 -7.78 -3.11
N ILE A 386 -8.23 -7.73 -4.45
CA ILE A 386 -9.30 -8.15 -5.34
C ILE A 386 -9.62 -9.63 -5.12
N ILE A 387 -8.62 -10.50 -5.13
CA ILE A 387 -8.81 -11.94 -4.91
C ILE A 387 -9.37 -12.22 -3.51
N MET A 388 -8.73 -11.70 -2.46
CA MET A 388 -9.10 -12.02 -1.08
C MET A 388 -10.53 -11.58 -0.75
N ILE A 389 -10.92 -10.38 -1.20
CA ILE A 389 -12.27 -9.85 -0.99
C ILE A 389 -13.27 -10.59 -1.89
N GLY A 390 -12.89 -10.87 -3.14
CA GLY A 390 -13.69 -11.64 -4.07
C GLY A 390 -14.03 -13.05 -3.56
N GLN A 391 -13.05 -13.75 -2.97
CA GLN A 391 -13.26 -15.06 -2.34
C GLN A 391 -14.30 -14.98 -1.21
N LEU A 392 -14.16 -13.97 -0.33
CA LEU A 392 -15.09 -13.77 0.78
C LEU A 392 -16.50 -13.42 0.29
N VAL A 393 -16.64 -12.45 -0.61
CA VAL A 393 -17.96 -12.04 -1.13
C VAL A 393 -18.63 -13.19 -1.88
N LYS A 394 -17.87 -13.94 -2.69
CA LYS A 394 -18.39 -15.10 -3.41
C LYS A 394 -18.87 -16.19 -2.45
N ALA A 395 -18.09 -16.51 -1.42
CA ALA A 395 -18.47 -17.48 -0.40
C ALA A 395 -19.77 -17.07 0.30
N LEU A 396 -19.93 -15.80 0.65
CA LEU A 396 -21.15 -15.29 1.27
C LEU A 396 -22.37 -15.34 0.33
N LYS A 397 -22.16 -15.27 -0.98
CA LYS A 397 -23.21 -15.42 -2.00
C LYS A 397 -23.54 -16.86 -2.34
N SER A 398 -22.74 -17.85 -1.94
CA SER A 398 -22.94 -19.25 -2.34
C SER A 398 -24.22 -19.87 -1.75
N GLY A 399 -24.72 -19.30 -0.64
CA GLY A 399 -25.84 -19.86 0.11
C GLY A 399 -25.45 -21.02 1.03
N GLU A 400 -24.15 -21.36 1.11
CA GLU A 400 -23.65 -22.46 1.94
C GLU A 400 -23.48 -22.08 3.42
N TYR A 401 -23.49 -20.78 3.72
CA TYR A 401 -23.22 -20.25 5.06
C TYR A 401 -24.43 -19.52 5.65
N ASP A 402 -24.64 -19.69 6.95
CA ASP A 402 -25.61 -18.91 7.72
C ASP A 402 -25.05 -17.51 8.01
N LEU A 403 -25.58 -16.50 7.33
CA LEU A 403 -25.08 -15.12 7.40
C LEU A 403 -25.23 -14.49 8.79
N ASP A 404 -26.18 -14.94 9.61
CA ASP A 404 -26.36 -14.47 11.00
C ASP A 404 -25.36 -15.10 11.97
N HIS A 405 -24.71 -16.18 11.54
CA HIS A 405 -23.67 -16.90 12.28
C HIS A 405 -22.38 -17.03 11.48
N THR A 406 -22.07 -16.02 10.65
CA THR A 406 -20.83 -15.98 9.87
C THR A 406 -20.05 -14.71 10.18
N ALA A 407 -18.73 -14.83 10.29
CA ALA A 407 -17.79 -13.74 10.35
C ALA A 407 -16.69 -13.97 9.32
N VAL A 408 -15.98 -12.90 8.94
CA VAL A 408 -14.84 -12.99 8.02
C VAL A 408 -13.56 -12.55 8.73
N ILE A 409 -12.40 -13.07 8.33
CA ILE A 409 -11.10 -12.68 8.88
C ILE A 409 -10.11 -12.38 7.75
N ILE A 410 -9.39 -11.26 7.88
CA ILE A 410 -8.25 -10.95 7.00
C ILE A 410 -7.08 -10.39 7.80
N THR A 411 -5.87 -10.58 7.28
CA THR A 411 -4.65 -9.99 7.85
C THR A 411 -4.59 -8.49 7.61
N GLN A 412 -4.12 -7.74 8.61
CA GLN A 412 -3.85 -6.30 8.49
C GLN A 412 -2.41 -6.02 8.93
N SER A 413 -1.57 -5.52 8.01
CA SER A 413 -0.13 -5.40 8.25
C SER A 413 0.25 -4.33 9.27
N GLY A 414 -0.46 -3.20 9.32
CA GLY A 414 -0.07 -2.02 10.11
C GLY A 414 1.18 -1.28 9.59
N GLY A 415 1.73 -1.69 8.44
CA GLY A 415 2.81 -1.00 7.72
C GLY A 415 2.31 0.03 6.71
N GLY A 416 3.23 0.74 6.06
CA GLY A 416 2.91 1.82 5.11
C GLY A 416 2.38 1.39 3.74
N CYS A 417 2.16 0.08 3.50
CA CYS A 417 1.58 -0.41 2.24
C CYS A 417 0.05 -0.48 2.28
N ARG A 418 -0.54 -0.86 1.14
CA ARG A 418 -2.00 -0.94 0.94
C ARG A 418 -2.66 -2.05 1.77
N ALA A 419 -1.91 -3.08 2.19
CA ALA A 419 -2.44 -4.20 2.97
C ALA A 419 -3.07 -3.77 4.30
N THR A 420 -2.60 -2.67 4.90
CA THR A 420 -3.22 -2.09 6.10
C THR A 420 -4.67 -1.63 5.84
N ASN A 421 -5.00 -1.24 4.60
CA ASN A 421 -6.32 -0.78 4.19
C ASN A 421 -7.16 -1.85 3.46
N TYR A 422 -6.73 -3.11 3.41
CA TYR A 422 -7.57 -4.18 2.84
C TYR A 422 -8.88 -4.37 3.62
N ILE A 423 -8.87 -4.12 4.93
CA ILE A 423 -10.10 -4.10 5.74
C ILE A 423 -11.05 -2.98 5.30
N ALA A 424 -10.53 -1.82 4.93
CA ALA A 424 -11.37 -0.75 4.44
C ALA A 424 -12.04 -1.14 3.12
N PHE A 425 -11.32 -1.77 2.20
CA PHE A 425 -11.90 -2.31 0.97
C PHE A 425 -12.94 -3.39 1.27
N LEU A 426 -12.64 -4.32 2.19
CA LEU A 426 -13.59 -5.37 2.57
C LEU A 426 -14.88 -4.81 3.18
N LYS A 427 -14.79 -3.79 4.03
CA LYS A 427 -15.96 -3.08 4.57
C LYS A 427 -16.84 -2.50 3.48
N LEU A 428 -16.22 -1.82 2.52
CA LEU A 428 -16.94 -1.21 1.39
C LEU A 428 -17.57 -2.30 0.51
N GLY A 429 -16.80 -3.32 0.14
CA GLY A 429 -17.27 -4.41 -0.71
C GLY A 429 -18.41 -5.22 -0.09
N LEU A 430 -18.32 -5.54 1.20
CA LEU A 430 -19.42 -6.22 1.91
C LEU A 430 -20.66 -5.33 2.00
N SER A 431 -20.51 -4.05 2.31
CA SER A 431 -21.63 -3.10 2.33
C SER A 431 -22.35 -3.05 0.98
N GLN A 432 -21.62 -2.86 -0.11
CA GLN A 432 -22.16 -2.81 -1.47
C GLN A 432 -22.76 -4.15 -1.94
N ALA A 433 -22.24 -5.27 -1.44
CA ALA A 433 -22.76 -6.61 -1.72
C ALA A 433 -23.99 -6.98 -0.88
N GLY A 434 -24.42 -6.14 0.07
CA GLY A 434 -25.57 -6.41 0.95
C GLY A 434 -25.23 -7.22 2.22
N PHE A 435 -23.95 -7.28 2.58
CA PHE A 435 -23.41 -8.06 3.71
C PHE A 435 -22.79 -7.18 4.81
N GLY A 436 -23.22 -5.92 4.93
CA GLY A 436 -22.67 -4.97 5.91
C GLY A 436 -22.82 -5.40 7.38
N GLN A 437 -23.74 -6.33 7.67
CA GLN A 437 -23.99 -6.91 8.99
C GLN A 437 -22.94 -7.95 9.43
N ILE A 438 -22.06 -8.41 8.53
CA ILE A 438 -21.11 -9.47 8.85
C ILE A 438 -19.93 -8.91 9.66
N PRO A 439 -19.59 -9.49 10.82
CA PRO A 439 -18.42 -9.08 11.58
C PRO A 439 -17.11 -9.33 10.82
N ILE A 440 -16.23 -8.33 10.82
CA ILE A 440 -14.91 -8.40 10.17
C ILE A 440 -13.81 -8.47 11.24
N ILE A 441 -13.08 -9.58 11.26
CA ILE A 441 -11.95 -9.79 12.17
C ILE A 441 -10.66 -9.28 11.52
N SER A 442 -10.00 -8.32 12.18
CA SER A 442 -8.66 -7.89 11.82
C SER A 442 -7.61 -8.76 12.50
N LEU A 443 -6.85 -9.51 11.72
CA LEU A 443 -5.69 -10.26 12.23
C LEU A 443 -4.43 -9.39 12.16
N ASN A 444 -4.05 -8.79 13.28
CA ASN A 444 -2.85 -7.95 13.40
C ASN A 444 -2.25 -7.98 14.81
N THR A 445 -0.99 -7.57 14.93
CA THR A 445 -0.25 -7.46 16.19
C THR A 445 -0.15 -6.02 16.72
N VAL A 446 -0.60 -5.04 15.94
CA VAL A 446 -0.51 -3.60 16.26
C VAL A 446 -1.73 -3.07 17.03
N GLY A 447 -2.74 -3.91 17.28
CA GLY A 447 -3.94 -3.57 18.05
C GLY A 447 -5.02 -2.82 17.27
N LEU A 448 -4.96 -2.82 15.93
CA LEU A 448 -5.98 -2.23 15.07
C LEU A 448 -7.28 -3.05 15.10
N GLY A 449 -8.43 -2.39 15.18
CA GLY A 449 -9.75 -3.05 15.10
C GLY A 449 -9.96 -4.13 16.16
N LYS A 450 -10.13 -3.74 17.44
CA LYS A 450 -10.29 -4.68 18.57
C LYS A 450 -11.52 -5.59 18.39
N GLN A 451 -11.28 -6.91 18.42
CA GLN A 451 -12.33 -7.93 18.33
C GLN A 451 -12.35 -8.80 19.60
N PRO A 452 -13.23 -8.52 20.59
CA PRO A 452 -13.22 -9.19 21.89
C PRO A 452 -13.33 -10.73 21.84
N GLY A 453 -13.96 -11.28 20.81
CA GLY A 453 -14.14 -12.71 20.61
C GLY A 453 -12.96 -13.43 19.97
N PHE A 454 -12.03 -12.71 19.35
CA PHE A 454 -10.84 -13.29 18.73
C PHE A 454 -9.58 -12.85 19.47
N LYS A 455 -8.86 -13.82 20.04
CA LYS A 455 -7.63 -13.60 20.79
C LYS A 455 -6.50 -14.48 20.26
N LEU A 456 -5.36 -13.83 19.99
CA LEU A 456 -4.08 -14.48 19.73
C LEU A 456 -3.48 -14.98 21.05
N SER A 457 -3.97 -16.12 21.53
CA SER A 457 -3.40 -16.78 22.71
C SER A 457 -2.00 -17.34 22.39
N LEU A 458 -1.14 -17.47 23.39
CA LEU A 458 0.18 -18.11 23.22
C LEU A 458 0.05 -19.52 22.62
N GLY A 459 -1.00 -20.26 22.99
CA GLY A 459 -1.29 -21.57 22.41
C GLY A 459 -1.61 -21.52 20.91
N LEU A 460 -2.43 -20.55 20.48
CA LEU A 460 -2.72 -20.36 19.05
C LEU A 460 -1.47 -19.91 18.29
N ILE A 461 -0.72 -18.93 18.81
CA ILE A 461 0.51 -18.43 18.20
C ILE A 461 1.51 -19.58 18.02
N ASN A 462 1.76 -20.37 19.06
CA ASN A 462 2.70 -21.49 18.99
C ASN A 462 2.27 -22.52 17.93
N LYS A 463 0.98 -22.86 17.86
CA LYS A 463 0.46 -23.79 16.84
C LYS A 463 0.52 -23.23 15.43
N CYS A 464 0.26 -21.93 15.23
CA CYS A 464 0.42 -21.27 13.94
C CYS A 464 1.88 -21.23 13.48
N ILE A 465 2.83 -20.95 14.39
CA ILE A 465 4.26 -21.01 14.07
C ILE A 465 4.65 -22.44 13.66
N MET A 466 4.21 -23.45 14.40
CA MET A 466 4.42 -24.85 14.02
C MET A 466 3.82 -25.17 12.64
N ALA A 467 2.62 -24.67 12.35
CA ALA A 467 1.94 -24.86 11.06
C ALA A 467 2.72 -24.23 9.90
N ILE A 468 3.22 -23.00 10.08
CA ILE A 468 4.01 -22.29 9.06
C ILE A 468 5.32 -23.03 8.81
N VAL A 469 6.07 -23.40 9.85
CA VAL A 469 7.38 -24.09 9.69
C VAL A 469 7.22 -25.47 9.06
N ILE A 470 6.20 -26.24 9.46
CA ILE A 470 5.94 -27.54 8.82
C ILE A 470 5.48 -27.32 7.38
N GLY A 471 4.66 -26.31 7.10
CA GLY A 471 4.24 -25.95 5.75
C GLY A 471 5.42 -25.59 4.84
N ASP A 472 6.36 -24.78 5.34
CA ASP A 472 7.60 -24.44 4.64
C ASP A 472 8.44 -25.68 4.35
N LEU A 473 8.60 -26.57 5.34
CA LEU A 473 9.32 -27.82 5.16
C LEU A 473 8.65 -28.69 4.08
N LEU A 474 7.33 -28.89 4.15
CA LEU A 474 6.56 -29.69 3.19
C LEU A 474 6.66 -29.12 1.78
N MET A 475 6.48 -27.81 1.61
CA MET A 475 6.63 -27.12 0.32
C MET A 475 8.04 -27.33 -0.24
N LYS A 476 9.07 -27.15 0.60
CA LYS A 476 10.47 -27.26 0.20
C LYS A 476 10.83 -28.67 -0.26
N VAL A 477 10.47 -29.70 0.51
CA VAL A 477 10.77 -31.09 0.14
C VAL A 477 9.95 -31.53 -1.07
N LEU A 478 8.68 -31.09 -1.18
CA LEU A 478 7.84 -31.41 -2.33
C LEU A 478 8.41 -30.81 -3.62
N ASN A 479 8.65 -29.50 -3.66
CA ASN A 479 9.18 -28.81 -4.85
C ASN A 479 10.60 -29.28 -5.21
N ARG A 480 11.41 -29.69 -4.21
CA ARG A 480 12.75 -30.23 -4.45
C ARG A 480 12.73 -31.65 -5.03
N THR A 481 11.74 -32.48 -4.68
CA THR A 481 11.75 -33.92 -5.01
C THR A 481 10.83 -34.27 -6.18
N ARG A 482 9.65 -33.65 -6.29
CA ARG A 482 8.67 -33.92 -7.35
C ARG A 482 9.23 -33.80 -8.76
N PRO A 483 10.06 -32.78 -9.10
CA PRO A 483 10.64 -32.70 -10.45
C PRO A 483 11.60 -33.85 -10.79
N TYR A 484 12.09 -34.58 -9.79
CA TYR A 484 13.09 -35.62 -9.94
C TYR A 484 12.57 -37.01 -9.60
N GLU A 485 11.28 -37.18 -9.28
CA GLU A 485 10.76 -38.46 -8.84
C GLU A 485 10.93 -39.55 -9.92
N ARG A 486 11.38 -40.73 -9.51
CA ARG A 486 11.54 -41.86 -10.43
C ARG A 486 10.19 -42.35 -10.94
N PHE A 487 9.22 -42.46 -10.03
CA PHE A 487 7.84 -42.87 -10.29
C PHE A 487 6.91 -41.69 -10.06
N ALA A 488 6.18 -41.30 -11.10
CA ALA A 488 5.30 -40.13 -11.05
C ALA A 488 4.27 -40.22 -9.90
N GLY A 489 4.06 -39.11 -9.19
CA GLY A 489 3.13 -38.98 -8.05
C GLY A 489 3.66 -39.45 -6.70
N SER A 490 4.89 -39.97 -6.62
CA SER A 490 5.44 -40.53 -5.38
C SER A 490 5.77 -39.45 -4.35
N ALA A 491 6.27 -38.29 -4.79
CA ALA A 491 6.47 -37.13 -3.91
C ALA A 491 5.15 -36.57 -3.38
N GLN A 492 4.11 -36.55 -4.22
CA GLN A 492 2.77 -36.08 -3.88
C GLN A 492 2.10 -36.97 -2.82
N LEU A 493 2.18 -38.31 -2.98
CA LEU A 493 1.67 -39.26 -1.99
C LEU A 493 2.36 -39.12 -0.62
N LEU A 494 3.67 -38.89 -0.62
CA LEU A 494 4.44 -38.61 0.61
C LEU A 494 3.99 -37.31 1.27
N TYR A 495 3.77 -36.26 0.47
CA TYR A 495 3.23 -34.99 0.95
C TYR A 495 1.86 -35.19 1.62
N GLU A 496 0.91 -35.86 0.96
CA GLU A 496 -0.45 -36.09 1.48
C GLU A 496 -0.43 -36.84 2.82
N LYS A 497 0.35 -37.93 2.90
CA LYS A 497 0.57 -38.68 4.15
C LYS A 497 1.07 -37.76 5.27
N TRP A 498 2.12 -36.99 5.00
CA TRP A 498 2.75 -36.17 6.03
C TRP A 498 1.92 -34.94 6.39
N ASN A 499 1.11 -34.41 5.47
CA ASN A 499 0.16 -33.36 5.71
C ASN A 499 -0.90 -33.80 6.75
N GLU A 500 -1.46 -35.00 6.61
CA GLU A 500 -2.38 -35.56 7.61
C GLU A 500 -1.74 -35.73 9.00
N VAL A 501 -0.49 -36.23 9.04
CA VAL A 501 0.26 -36.34 10.29
C VAL A 501 0.58 -34.96 10.89
N ALA A 502 0.87 -33.98 10.05
CA ALA A 502 1.09 -32.59 10.45
C ALA A 502 -0.16 -31.99 11.09
N LYS A 503 -1.35 -32.16 10.48
CA LYS A 503 -2.63 -31.72 11.06
C LYS A 503 -2.82 -32.26 12.48
N LEU A 504 -2.59 -33.55 12.70
CA LEU A 504 -2.65 -34.17 14.04
C LEU A 504 -1.61 -33.58 15.00
N THR A 505 -0.41 -33.31 14.50
CA THR A 505 0.69 -32.68 15.27
C THR A 505 0.31 -31.27 15.73
N ILE A 506 -0.26 -30.46 14.83
CA ILE A 506 -0.72 -29.10 15.12
C ILE A 506 -1.85 -29.10 16.16
N ARG A 507 -2.85 -29.98 16.01
CA ARG A 507 -3.93 -30.13 16.98
C ARG A 507 -3.40 -30.40 18.39
N LYS A 508 -2.40 -31.29 18.51
CA LYS A 508 -1.75 -31.63 19.78
C LYS A 508 -0.86 -30.52 20.32
N GLY A 509 -0.10 -29.83 19.46
CA GLY A 509 0.80 -28.73 19.83
C GLY A 509 1.98 -29.13 20.73
N SER A 510 2.38 -30.41 20.76
CA SER A 510 3.45 -30.87 21.65
C SER A 510 4.84 -30.79 20.98
N PRO A 511 5.88 -30.31 21.69
CA PRO A 511 7.24 -30.22 21.14
C PRO A 511 7.81 -31.58 20.70
N GLY A 512 7.47 -32.66 21.39
CA GLY A 512 7.90 -34.01 21.04
C GLY A 512 7.28 -34.51 19.73
N ALA A 513 5.97 -34.29 19.53
CA ALA A 513 5.30 -34.65 18.29
C ALA A 513 5.84 -33.80 17.13
N TYR A 514 6.01 -32.50 17.34
CA TYR A 514 6.63 -31.58 16.39
C TYR A 514 7.99 -32.07 15.87
N LYS A 515 8.92 -32.37 16.79
CA LYS A 515 10.25 -32.88 16.44
C LYS A 515 10.17 -34.22 15.69
N LYS A 516 9.27 -35.12 16.11
CA LYS A 516 9.08 -36.41 15.45
C LYS A 516 8.56 -36.25 14.02
N THR A 517 7.60 -35.35 13.81
CA THR A 517 7.00 -35.06 12.50
C THR A 517 8.04 -34.47 11.55
N ILE A 518 8.80 -33.45 11.97
CA ILE A 518 9.88 -32.87 11.14
C ILE A 518 10.91 -33.93 10.72
N LYS A 519 11.44 -34.69 11.69
CA LYS A 519 12.42 -35.75 11.39
C LYS A 519 11.85 -36.83 10.47
N GLY A 520 10.57 -37.15 10.64
CA GLY A 520 9.88 -38.12 9.82
C GLY A 520 9.71 -37.66 8.37
N ILE A 521 9.29 -36.41 8.16
CA ILE A 521 9.19 -35.79 6.82
C ILE A 521 10.55 -35.89 6.13
N VAL A 522 11.60 -35.34 6.74
CA VAL A 522 12.95 -35.32 6.15
C VAL A 522 13.41 -36.74 5.81
N ARG A 523 13.31 -37.68 6.75
CA ARG A 523 13.74 -39.07 6.55
C ARG A 523 13.00 -39.76 5.41
N ASP A 524 11.68 -39.59 5.31
CA ASP A 524 10.90 -40.29 4.29
C ASP A 524 11.13 -39.67 2.89
N PHE A 525 11.29 -38.34 2.79
CA PHE A 525 11.65 -37.68 1.53
C PHE A 525 13.10 -37.94 1.09
N ASP A 526 14.06 -38.05 2.02
CA ASP A 526 15.45 -38.44 1.72
C ASP A 526 15.57 -39.85 1.14
N ARG A 527 14.60 -40.72 1.43
CA ARG A 527 14.54 -42.10 0.94
C ARG A 527 13.77 -42.25 -0.36
N LEU A 528 13.15 -41.18 -0.86
CA LEU A 528 12.42 -41.21 -2.11
C LEU A 528 13.40 -41.45 -3.27
N GLU A 529 13.10 -42.42 -4.14
CA GLU A 529 13.94 -42.69 -5.31
C GLU A 529 13.83 -41.55 -6.34
N LEU A 530 14.95 -40.88 -6.59
CA LEU A 530 15.05 -39.78 -7.55
C LEU A 530 15.89 -40.16 -8.77
N LYS A 531 15.57 -39.58 -9.92
CA LYS A 531 16.38 -39.61 -11.13
C LYS A 531 17.60 -38.73 -10.95
N SER A 532 18.77 -39.22 -11.36
CA SER A 532 20.01 -38.44 -11.39
C SER A 532 20.06 -37.57 -12.65
N VAL A 533 19.23 -36.52 -12.67
CA VAL A 533 19.17 -35.52 -13.75
C VAL A 533 19.37 -34.13 -13.17
N ASN A 534 20.03 -33.25 -13.92
CA ASN A 534 20.19 -31.85 -13.53
C ASN A 534 19.11 -31.02 -14.24
N LYS A 535 18.35 -30.25 -13.47
CA LYS A 535 17.29 -29.37 -13.98
C LYS A 535 17.60 -27.92 -13.62
N PRO A 536 17.25 -26.95 -14.48
CA PRO A 536 17.39 -25.54 -14.13
C PRO A 536 16.54 -25.21 -12.91
N ARG A 537 17.07 -24.40 -12.00
CA ARG A 537 16.38 -23.96 -10.78
C ARG A 537 15.89 -22.53 -10.98
N VAL A 538 14.60 -22.30 -10.75
CA VAL A 538 13.97 -21.00 -10.98
C VAL A 538 13.40 -20.48 -9.66
N GLY A 539 13.93 -19.34 -9.19
CA GLY A 539 13.46 -18.68 -7.97
C GLY A 539 12.19 -17.87 -8.23
N ILE A 540 11.14 -18.11 -7.44
CA ILE A 540 9.89 -17.33 -7.50
C ILE A 540 9.94 -16.27 -6.40
N VAL A 541 10.09 -15.00 -6.80
CA VAL A 541 10.17 -13.85 -5.90
C VAL A 541 9.08 -12.85 -6.28
N GLY A 542 8.42 -12.24 -5.31
CA GLY A 542 7.37 -11.26 -5.57
C GLY A 542 6.49 -10.97 -4.37
N GLU A 543 5.31 -10.45 -4.67
CA GLU A 543 4.26 -10.16 -3.68
C GLU A 543 3.83 -11.44 -2.95
N ILE A 544 3.58 -11.33 -1.64
CA ILE A 544 3.40 -12.48 -0.75
C ILE A 544 2.26 -13.42 -1.17
N LEU A 545 1.08 -12.91 -1.53
CA LEU A 545 -0.05 -13.74 -1.93
C LEU A 545 0.20 -14.34 -3.32
N VAL A 546 0.64 -13.50 -4.27
CA VAL A 546 0.90 -13.96 -5.65
C VAL A 546 1.96 -15.05 -5.66
N LYS A 547 2.93 -15.05 -4.74
CA LYS A 547 3.95 -16.08 -4.68
C LYS A 547 3.40 -17.50 -4.40
N TYR A 548 2.35 -17.63 -3.58
CA TYR A 548 1.86 -18.93 -3.12
C TYR A 548 0.47 -19.32 -3.63
N HIS A 549 -0.35 -18.35 -4.00
CA HIS A 549 -1.75 -18.60 -4.33
C HIS A 549 -1.91 -19.01 -5.80
N PRO A 550 -2.35 -20.25 -6.11
CA PRO A 550 -2.34 -20.76 -7.48
C PRO A 550 -3.28 -20.00 -8.42
N THR A 551 -4.44 -19.52 -7.95
CA THR A 551 -5.30 -18.63 -8.77
C THR A 551 -4.63 -17.27 -9.06
N ALA A 552 -3.70 -16.82 -8.21
CA ALA A 552 -3.12 -15.48 -8.34
C ALA A 552 -1.91 -15.44 -9.28
N ASN A 553 -1.22 -16.57 -9.46
CA ASN A 553 -0.01 -16.67 -10.28
C ASN A 553 -0.14 -17.68 -11.42
N ASP A 554 -1.37 -18.06 -11.75
CA ASP A 554 -1.69 -19.08 -12.76
C ASP A 554 -0.96 -20.42 -12.53
N ASP A 555 -0.80 -20.80 -11.26
CA ASP A 555 -0.12 -22.03 -10.83
C ASP A 555 1.32 -22.15 -11.36
N ILE A 556 2.08 -21.06 -11.25
CA ILE A 556 3.44 -20.92 -11.80
C ILE A 556 4.41 -22.05 -11.42
N VAL A 557 4.23 -22.68 -10.25
CA VAL A 557 5.06 -23.80 -9.81
C VAL A 557 4.87 -24.99 -10.75
N SER A 558 3.62 -25.37 -11.04
CA SER A 558 3.31 -26.47 -11.96
C SER A 558 3.82 -26.15 -13.37
N ILE A 559 3.62 -24.93 -13.85
CA ILE A 559 4.10 -24.48 -15.18
C ILE A 559 5.62 -24.65 -15.30
N LEU A 560 6.39 -24.25 -14.29
CA LEU A 560 7.85 -24.39 -14.29
C LEU A 560 8.29 -25.85 -14.28
N GLU A 561 7.62 -26.69 -13.50
CA GLU A 561 7.93 -28.11 -13.41
C GLU A 561 7.59 -28.88 -14.69
N GLU A 562 6.45 -28.56 -15.32
CA GLU A 562 6.06 -29.06 -16.65
C GLU A 562 7.07 -28.62 -17.72
N GLY A 563 7.58 -27.39 -17.61
CA GLY A 563 8.69 -26.87 -18.43
C GLY A 563 10.05 -27.53 -18.16
N GLY A 564 10.14 -28.45 -17.19
CA GLY A 564 11.34 -29.21 -16.89
C GLY A 564 12.27 -28.55 -15.85
N ALA A 565 11.83 -27.49 -15.17
CA ALA A 565 12.59 -26.80 -14.13
C ALA A 565 12.25 -27.30 -12.72
N GLU A 566 13.09 -26.93 -11.75
CA GLU A 566 12.79 -26.99 -10.32
C GLU A 566 12.37 -25.59 -9.83
N ALA A 567 11.16 -25.48 -9.30
CA ALA A 567 10.69 -24.24 -8.70
C ALA A 567 11.25 -24.07 -7.28
N VAL A 568 11.90 -22.92 -7.02
CA VAL A 568 12.42 -22.54 -5.70
C VAL A 568 11.57 -21.40 -5.16
N VAL A 569 10.68 -21.73 -4.22
CA VAL A 569 9.82 -20.75 -3.54
C VAL A 569 10.43 -20.44 -2.16
N PRO A 570 10.84 -19.19 -1.88
CA PRO A 570 11.30 -18.80 -0.55
C PRO A 570 10.23 -19.03 0.52
N ASP A 571 10.66 -19.31 1.76
CA ASP A 571 9.79 -19.75 2.84
C ASP A 571 8.80 -18.64 3.26
N LEU A 572 7.63 -19.05 3.76
CA LEU A 572 6.63 -18.14 4.32
C LEU A 572 7.07 -17.58 5.68
N MET A 573 7.80 -18.36 6.47
CA MET A 573 8.38 -17.89 7.73
C MET A 573 9.31 -16.68 7.53
N ASP A 574 10.02 -16.59 6.40
CA ASP A 574 10.95 -15.48 6.13
C ASP A 574 10.25 -14.12 6.17
N TYR A 575 9.00 -14.04 5.71
CA TYR A 575 8.21 -12.81 5.80
C TYR A 575 7.95 -12.38 7.26
N PHE A 576 7.67 -13.34 8.13
CA PHE A 576 7.45 -13.07 9.55
C PHE A 576 8.76 -12.69 10.25
N LEU A 577 9.86 -13.39 9.94
CA LEU A 577 11.18 -13.08 10.47
C LEU A 577 11.63 -11.68 10.04
N TYR A 578 11.50 -11.36 8.76
CA TYR A 578 11.74 -10.02 8.22
C TYR A 578 10.91 -8.95 8.96
N SER A 579 9.62 -9.19 9.15
CA SER A 579 8.73 -8.27 9.86
C SER A 579 9.16 -8.04 11.31
N THR A 580 9.61 -9.09 12.00
CA THR A 580 10.14 -8.98 13.37
C THR A 580 11.48 -8.25 13.43
N PHE A 581 12.39 -8.52 12.49
CA PHE A 581 13.68 -7.87 12.40
C PHE A 581 13.53 -6.36 12.16
N ASN A 582 12.65 -5.97 11.24
CA ASN A 582 12.35 -4.57 10.94
C ASN A 582 11.77 -3.79 12.11
N SER A 583 11.03 -4.44 13.01
CA SER A 583 10.48 -3.75 14.19
C SER A 583 11.59 -3.18 15.08
N GLY A 584 12.78 -3.79 15.08
CA GLY A 584 13.96 -3.28 15.78
C GLY A 584 14.59 -2.03 15.14
N PHE A 585 14.40 -1.80 13.84
CA PHE A 585 14.90 -0.58 13.17
C PHE A 585 14.08 0.67 13.48
N LYS A 586 12.79 0.53 13.85
CA LYS A 586 11.99 1.68 14.30
C LYS A 586 12.47 2.27 15.63
N LEU A 587 13.29 1.53 16.37
CA LEU A 587 13.87 1.91 17.65
C LEU A 587 15.28 2.51 17.51
N ARG A 588 15.82 2.57 16.29
CA ARG A 588 17.13 3.17 15.98
C ARG A 588 16.96 4.46 15.21
#